data_AF-A0A293LHC0-F1
#
_entry.id   AF-A0A293LHC0-F1
#
_cell.length_a   1.000
_cell.length_b   1.000
_cell.length_c   1.000
_cell.angle_alpha   90.00
_cell.angle_beta   90.00
_cell.angle_gamma   90.00
#
_symmetry.space_group_name_H-M   'P 1'
#
loop_
_entity.id
_entity.type
_entity.pdbx_description
1 polymer ?
#
loop_
_entity_poly.entity_id
_entity_poly.type
_entity_poly.pdbx_seq_one_letter_code
_entity_poly.pdbx_strand_id
1 'polypeptide(L)'
;MEPSVIVVLGGILPFGSIFIEMYFIFTSFWAYKIYYVYGFMLLVFLILTIVTICVTIVCTYFLLNAEDYRWQWTSFLAGGSTAGYVYLYSFYYYFFKTKMYGLFQTVFYFGYMALFSLALEMLKIIGGSGLVFLLVAQQQDMCTSTPSIITSLKPSKNYLPLLLV
;
A
#
# COMPACT_ATOMS: atom_id res chain seq x y z
N MET A 1 17.84 -4.81 8.83
CA MET A 1 16.55 -4.36 9.42
C MET A 1 15.58 -5.50 9.19
N GLU A 2 14.77 -5.90 10.18
CA GLU A 2 13.83 -7.00 9.90
C GLU A 2 12.81 -6.57 8.82
N PRO A 3 12.53 -7.42 7.81
CA PRO A 3 11.67 -7.07 6.67
C PRO A 3 10.26 -6.65 7.11
N SER A 4 9.80 -7.16 8.25
CA SER A 4 8.53 -6.80 8.90
C SER A 4 8.47 -5.31 9.28
N VAL A 5 9.58 -4.75 9.76
CA VAL A 5 9.64 -3.34 10.21
C VAL A 5 9.57 -2.40 9.02
N ILE A 6 10.18 -2.78 7.89
CA ILE A 6 10.14 -2.01 6.63
C ILE A 6 8.72 -1.95 6.08
N VAL A 7 7.97 -3.06 6.15
CA VAL A 7 6.56 -3.11 5.74
C VAL A 7 5.69 -2.15 6.56
N VAL A 8 5.84 -2.15 7.88
CA VAL A 8 5.05 -1.29 8.79
C VAL A 8 5.41 0.18 8.60
N LEU A 9 6.70 0.52 8.54
CA LEU A 9 7.17 1.89 8.31
C LEU A 9 6.80 2.41 6.92
N GLY A 10 6.84 1.54 5.91
CA GLY A 10 6.47 1.87 4.54
C GLY A 10 5.05 2.40 4.44
N GLY A 11 4.08 1.78 5.13
CA GLY A 11 2.68 2.21 5.10
C GLY A 11 2.36 3.47 5.92
N ILE A 12 3.24 3.92 6.83
CA ILE A 12 3.02 5.15 7.61
C ILE A 12 3.12 6.40 6.73
N LEU A 13 4.07 6.42 5.79
CA LEU A 13 4.28 7.53 4.85
C LEU A 13 3.05 7.82 3.97
N PRO A 14 2.46 6.84 3.25
CA PRO A 14 1.25 7.06 2.47
C PRO A 14 0.05 7.38 3.37
N PHE A 15 -0.04 6.78 4.56
CA PHE A 15 -1.10 7.12 5.52
C PHE A 15 -1.06 8.58 5.96
N GLY A 16 0.13 9.12 6.28
CA GLY A 16 0.30 10.52 6.63
C GLY A 16 -0.12 11.47 5.52
N SER A 17 0.19 11.11 4.26
CA SER A 17 -0.16 11.92 3.08
C SER A 17 -1.65 11.98 2.78
N ILE A 18 -2.47 11.03 3.24
CA ILE A 18 -3.92 10.99 2.99
C ILE A 18 -4.77 11.33 4.20
N PHE A 19 -4.14 11.72 5.30
CA PHE A 19 -4.81 11.81 6.59
C PHE A 19 -5.98 12.81 6.57
N ILE A 20 -5.78 13.96 5.92
CA ILE A 20 -6.80 15.00 5.81
C ILE A 20 -7.92 14.57 4.86
N GLU A 21 -7.58 13.87 3.79
CA GLU A 21 -8.51 13.40 2.78
C GLU A 21 -9.43 12.32 3.33
N MET A 22 -8.90 11.39 4.11
CA MET A 22 -9.72 10.41 4.84
C MET A 22 -10.74 11.11 5.74
N TYR A 23 -10.32 12.13 6.50
CA TYR A 23 -11.24 12.90 7.34
C TYR A 23 -12.39 13.53 6.53
N PHE A 24 -12.09 14.10 5.36
CA PHE A 24 -13.10 14.64 4.46
C PHE A 24 -14.06 13.56 3.95
N ILE A 25 -13.55 12.40 3.55
CA ILE A 25 -14.36 11.25 3.10
C ILE A 25 -15.35 10.82 4.18
N PHE A 26 -14.91 10.60 5.42
CA PHE A 26 -15.81 10.19 6.51
C PHE A 26 -16.85 11.24 6.85
N THR A 27 -16.45 12.51 6.84
CA THR A 27 -17.37 13.64 7.09
C THR A 27 -18.42 13.73 5.99
N SER A 28 -18.04 13.54 4.73
CA SER A 28 -18.94 13.61 3.58
C SER A 28 -19.92 12.42 3.51
N PHE A 29 -19.50 11.21 3.88
CA PHE A 29 -20.40 10.05 3.94
C PHE A 29 -21.55 10.25 4.94
N TRP A 30 -21.29 10.94 6.05
CA TRP A 30 -22.29 11.22 7.08
C TRP A 30 -23.11 12.49 6.84
N ALA A 31 -22.62 13.43 6.03
CA ALA A 31 -23.31 14.68 5.71
C ALA A 31 -24.21 14.60 4.45
N TYR A 32 -24.41 13.42 3.85
CA TYR A 32 -25.30 13.14 2.71
C TYR A 32 -25.08 13.98 1.42
N LYS A 33 -23.93 14.65 1.26
CA LYS A 33 -23.56 15.36 0.02
C LYS A 33 -22.82 14.43 -0.96
N ILE A 34 -23.53 13.43 -1.48
CA ILE A 34 -23.00 12.36 -2.36
C ILE A 34 -22.27 12.91 -3.60
N TYR A 35 -22.67 14.06 -4.13
CA TYR A 35 -22.07 14.65 -5.34
C TYR A 35 -20.62 15.11 -5.18
N TYR A 36 -20.17 15.48 -3.98
CA TYR A 36 -18.77 15.86 -3.74
C TYR A 36 -17.85 14.65 -3.56
N VAL A 37 -18.41 13.49 -3.23
CA VAL A 37 -17.64 12.30 -2.83
C VAL A 37 -16.95 11.66 -4.02
N TYR A 38 -17.62 11.51 -5.16
CA TYR A 38 -17.04 10.83 -6.32
C TYR A 38 -15.82 11.54 -6.93
N GLY A 39 -15.87 12.87 -7.07
CA GLY A 39 -14.75 13.64 -7.60
C GLY A 39 -13.55 13.67 -6.66
N PHE A 40 -13.82 13.79 -5.36
CA PHE A 40 -12.77 13.81 -4.34
C PHE A 40 -12.10 12.44 -4.17
N MET A 41 -12.86 11.34 -4.19
CA MET A 41 -12.34 9.97 -4.12
C MET A 41 -11.37 9.65 -5.26
N LEU A 42 -11.65 10.13 -6.48
CA LEU A 42 -10.76 9.93 -7.63
C LEU A 42 -9.42 10.64 -7.43
N LEU A 43 -9.44 11.88 -6.93
CA LEU A 43 -8.21 12.63 -6.62
C LEU A 43 -7.37 11.90 -5.55
N VAL A 44 -8.02 11.43 -4.48
CA VAL A 44 -7.37 10.65 -3.41
C VAL A 44 -6.74 9.37 -3.95
N PHE A 45 -7.41 8.69 -4.88
CA PHE A 45 -6.87 7.49 -5.52
C PHE A 45 -5.58 7.78 -6.31
N LEU A 46 -5.53 8.91 -7.03
CA LEU A 46 -4.38 9.28 -7.85
C LEU A 46 -3.16 9.63 -6.99
N ILE A 47 -3.32 10.46 -5.96
CA ILE A 47 -2.22 10.79 -5.04
C ILE A 47 -1.71 9.55 -4.30
N LEU A 48 -2.61 8.65 -3.89
CA LEU A 48 -2.24 7.40 -3.24
C LEU A 48 -1.41 6.51 -4.14
N THR A 49 -1.76 6.43 -5.41
CA THR A 49 -1.01 5.64 -6.40
C THR A 49 0.41 6.17 -6.54
N ILE A 50 0.60 7.49 -6.66
CA ILE A 50 1.92 8.12 -6.77
C ILE A 50 2.76 7.89 -5.50
N VAL A 51 2.19 8.13 -4.32
CA VAL A 51 2.93 7.97 -3.06
C VAL A 51 3.30 6.51 -2.82
N THR A 52 2.40 5.57 -3.14
CA THR A 52 2.67 4.12 -3.03
C THR A 52 3.81 3.70 -3.95
N ILE A 53 3.88 4.23 -5.17
CA ILE A 53 5.00 3.99 -6.11
C ILE A 53 6.32 4.48 -5.49
N CYS A 54 6.35 5.72 -4.99
CA CYS A 54 7.55 6.31 -4.38
C CYS A 54 8.05 5.48 -3.18
N VAL A 55 7.15 5.15 -2.25
CA VAL A 55 7.45 4.35 -1.06
C VAL A 55 7.97 2.98 -1.44
N THR A 56 7.34 2.33 -2.43
CA THR A 56 7.77 0.99 -2.87
C THR A 56 9.17 1.00 -3.47
N ILE A 57 9.53 2.04 -4.24
CA ILE A 57 10.89 2.20 -4.78
C ILE A 57 11.91 2.35 -3.64
N VAL A 58 11.63 3.22 -2.66
CA VAL A 58 12.51 3.45 -1.51
C VAL A 58 12.69 2.19 -0.67
N CYS A 59 11.60 1.50 -0.33
CA CYS A 59 11.66 0.24 0.43
C CYS A 59 12.43 -0.85 -0.32
N THR A 60 12.22 -0.97 -1.63
CA THR A 60 12.91 -1.95 -2.48
C THR A 60 14.41 -1.63 -2.55
N TYR A 61 14.79 -0.37 -2.71
CA TYR A 61 16.19 0.07 -2.68
C TYR A 61 16.90 -0.34 -1.38
N PHE A 62 16.29 -0.08 -0.22
CA PHE A 62 16.87 -0.51 1.06
C PHE A 62 17.01 -2.03 1.19
N LEU A 63 16.07 -2.80 0.64
CA LEU A 63 16.12 -4.27 0.65
C LEU A 63 17.25 -4.82 -0.24
N LEU A 64 17.45 -4.21 -1.41
CA LEU A 64 18.56 -4.56 -2.31
C LEU A 64 19.93 -4.21 -1.70
N ASN A 65 20.04 -3.09 -0.98
CA ASN A 65 21.26 -2.73 -0.26
C ASN A 65 21.57 -3.70 0.90
N ALA A 66 20.56 -4.39 1.43
CA ALA A 66 20.71 -5.39 2.48
C ALA A 66 20.99 -6.81 1.92
N GLU A 67 21.20 -6.96 0.62
CA GLU A 67 21.35 -8.26 -0.10
C GLU A 67 20.16 -9.22 0.10
N ASP A 68 18.99 -8.72 0.47
CA ASP A 68 17.79 -9.51 0.71
C ASP A 68 16.92 -9.61 -0.56
N TYR A 69 17.05 -10.74 -1.27
CA TYR A 69 16.38 -10.97 -2.56
C TYR A 69 14.89 -11.36 -2.48
N ARG A 70 14.27 -11.31 -1.30
CA ARG A 70 12.83 -11.61 -1.08
C ARG A 70 11.92 -10.38 -1.27
N TRP A 71 12.31 -9.47 -2.16
CA TRP A 71 11.66 -8.17 -2.34
C TRP A 71 10.21 -8.27 -2.85
N GLN A 72 9.88 -9.28 -3.66
CA GLN A 72 8.56 -9.43 -4.27
C GLN A 72 7.40 -9.48 -3.25
N TRP A 73 7.56 -10.31 -2.22
CA TRP A 73 6.55 -10.45 -1.15
C TRP A 73 6.52 -9.23 -0.22
N THR A 74 7.69 -8.61 -0.01
CA THR A 74 7.83 -7.45 0.85
C THR A 74 7.17 -6.21 0.23
N SER A 75 7.31 -6.01 -1.08
CA SER A 75 6.63 -4.92 -1.81
C SER A 75 5.11 -5.10 -1.84
N PHE A 76 4.62 -6.34 -1.96
CA PHE A 76 3.19 -6.62 -1.86
C PHE A 76 2.63 -6.32 -0.47
N LEU A 77 3.32 -6.77 0.58
CA LEU A 77 2.92 -6.53 1.97
C LEU A 77 3.04 -5.04 2.37
N ALA A 78 4.07 -4.33 1.88
CA ALA A 78 4.25 -2.90 2.11
C ALA A 78 3.09 -2.09 1.52
N GLY A 79 2.65 -2.40 0.29
CA GLY A 79 1.46 -1.79 -0.30
C GLY A 79 0.20 -2.05 0.54
N GLY A 80 -0.06 -3.31 0.88
CA GLY A 80 -1.22 -3.74 1.66
C GLY A 80 -1.27 -3.21 3.10
N SER A 81 -0.13 -2.82 3.69
CA SER A 81 -0.09 -2.26 5.05
C SER A 81 -0.89 -0.95 5.18
N THR A 82 -1.00 -0.18 4.08
CA THR A 82 -1.77 1.07 4.01
C THR A 82 -3.26 0.86 4.31
N ALA A 83 -3.84 -0.27 3.88
CA ALA A 83 -5.23 -0.64 4.18
C ALA A 83 -5.47 -0.83 5.66
N GLY A 84 -4.51 -1.46 6.32
CA GLY A 84 -4.53 -1.67 7.77
C GLY A 84 -4.63 -0.34 8.50
N TYR A 85 -3.85 0.65 8.08
CA TYR A 85 -3.90 2.00 8.66
C TYR A 85 -5.23 2.72 8.38
N VAL A 86 -5.75 2.63 7.15
CA VAL A 86 -7.07 3.16 6.75
C VAL A 86 -8.19 2.54 7.58
N TYR A 87 -8.15 1.22 7.79
CA TYR A 87 -9.13 0.51 8.60
C TYR A 87 -9.01 0.86 10.09
N LEU A 88 -7.79 0.96 10.64
CA LEU A 88 -7.56 1.39 12.01
C LEU A 88 -8.06 2.82 12.26
N TYR A 89 -7.90 3.72 11.28
CA TYR A 89 -8.45 5.07 11.36
C TYR A 89 -9.99 5.07 11.43
N SER A 90 -10.66 4.14 10.75
CA SER A 90 -12.12 3.99 10.86
C SER A 90 -12.57 3.61 12.28
N PHE A 91 -11.79 2.77 12.98
CA PHE A 91 -12.02 2.48 14.41
C PHE A 91 -11.90 3.76 15.25
N TYR A 92 -10.83 4.54 15.05
CA TYR A 92 -10.64 5.80 15.77
C TYR A 92 -11.81 6.77 15.52
N TYR A 93 -12.22 6.94 14.27
CA TYR A 93 -13.35 7.81 13.92
C TYR A 93 -14.65 7.35 14.59
N TYR A 94 -14.86 6.03 14.66
CA TYR A 94 -16.05 5.44 15.27
C TYR A 94 -16.22 5.83 16.76
N PHE A 95 -15.14 5.77 17.54
CA PHE A 95 -15.19 6.06 18.98
C PHE A 95 -15.24 7.55 19.31
N PHE A 96 -14.47 8.38 18.59
CA PHE A 96 -14.27 9.79 18.97
C PHE A 96 -15.23 10.77 18.30
N LYS A 97 -15.85 10.39 17.16
CA LYS A 97 -16.67 11.32 16.36
C LYS A 97 -18.12 10.88 16.20
N THR A 98 -18.40 9.58 16.11
CA THR A 98 -19.77 9.10 15.88
C THR A 98 -20.55 8.84 17.15
N LYS A 99 -21.70 9.50 17.28
CA LYS A 99 -22.68 9.29 18.36
C LYS A 99 -23.73 8.23 17.97
N MET A 100 -23.27 7.08 17.50
CA MET A 100 -24.14 6.02 16.96
C MET A 100 -24.30 4.91 17.97
N TYR A 101 -25.54 4.55 18.24
CA TYR A 101 -25.89 3.55 19.24
C TYR A 101 -26.73 2.47 18.59
N GLY A 102 -26.30 1.22 18.69
CA GLY A 102 -27.01 0.06 18.17
C GLY A 102 -26.09 -0.92 17.45
N LEU A 103 -26.15 -2.19 17.86
CA LEU A 103 -25.28 -3.27 17.36
C LEU A 103 -25.37 -3.45 15.83
N PHE A 104 -26.57 -3.31 15.27
CA PHE A 104 -26.78 -3.39 13.83
C PHE A 104 -26.02 -2.26 13.10
N GLN A 105 -26.19 -1.02 13.56
CA GLN A 105 -25.52 0.14 12.96
C GLN A 105 -23.99 0.05 13.04
N THR A 106 -23.44 -0.50 14.12
CA THR A 106 -21.99 -0.67 14.28
C THR A 106 -21.41 -1.69 13.30
N VAL A 107 -22.09 -2.82 13.13
CA VAL A 107 -21.64 -3.90 12.23
C VAL A 107 -21.68 -3.45 10.77
N PHE A 108 -22.76 -2.76 10.36
CA PHE A 108 -22.84 -2.20 9.00
C PHE A 108 -21.75 -1.16 8.73
N TYR A 109 -21.46 -0.28 9.70
CA TYR A 109 -20.37 0.68 9.58
C TYR A 109 -19.02 -0.02 9.37
N PHE A 110 -18.65 -0.95 10.26
CA PHE A 110 -17.38 -1.66 10.14
C PHE A 110 -17.28 -2.52 8.88
N GLY A 111 -18.39 -3.12 8.45
CA GLY A 111 -18.47 -3.88 7.20
C GLY A 111 -18.20 -3.01 5.97
N TYR A 112 -18.86 -1.85 5.86
CA TYR A 112 -18.64 -0.91 4.77
C TYR A 112 -17.21 -0.35 4.77
N MET A 113 -16.67 -0.03 5.94
CA MET A 113 -15.31 0.49 6.05
C MET A 113 -14.25 -0.56 5.70
N ALA A 114 -14.47 -1.83 6.08
CA ALA A 114 -13.62 -2.94 5.67
C ALA A 114 -13.65 -3.11 4.14
N LEU A 115 -14.83 -3.19 3.54
CA LEU A 115 -14.99 -3.29 2.08
C LEU A 115 -14.36 -2.10 1.35
N PHE A 116 -14.53 -0.89 1.86
CA PHE A 116 -13.92 0.31 1.29
C PHE A 116 -12.39 0.25 1.31
N SER A 117 -11.79 -0.09 2.45
CA SER A 117 -10.34 -0.21 2.58
C SER A 117 -9.75 -1.29 1.66
N LEU A 118 -10.40 -2.45 1.57
CA LEU A 118 -10.00 -3.54 0.67
C LEU A 118 -10.16 -3.15 -0.80
N ALA A 119 -11.25 -2.45 -1.16
CA ALA A 119 -11.48 -1.98 -2.52
C ALA A 119 -10.41 -0.99 -2.97
N LEU A 120 -9.98 -0.06 -2.10
CA LEU A 120 -8.90 0.87 -2.39
C LEU A 120 -7.56 0.16 -2.62
N GLU A 121 -7.21 -0.84 -1.80
CA GLU A 121 -6.00 -1.63 -2.03
C GLU A 121 -6.07 -2.40 -3.34
N MET A 122 -7.17 -3.09 -3.61
CA MET A 122 -7.32 -3.86 -4.84
C MET A 122 -7.21 -2.96 -6.08
N LEU A 123 -7.83 -1.77 -6.04
CA LEU A 123 -7.76 -0.81 -7.14
C LEU A 123 -6.34 -0.26 -7.34
N LYS A 124 -5.62 0.04 -6.25
CA LYS A 124 -4.22 0.48 -6.29
C LYS A 124 -3.31 -0.63 -6.81
N ILE A 125 -3.58 -1.87 -6.42
CA ILE A 125 -2.83 -3.04 -6.92
C ILE A 125 -3.10 -3.20 -8.41
N ILE A 126 -4.34 -3.15 -8.89
CA ILE A 126 -4.62 -3.30 -10.34
C ILE A 126 -4.05 -2.13 -11.16
N GLY A 127 -4.18 -0.89 -10.68
CA GLY A 127 -3.69 0.31 -11.38
C GLY A 127 -2.18 0.55 -11.25
N GLY A 128 -1.56 0.07 -10.18
CA GLY A 128 -0.16 0.35 -9.84
C GLY A 128 0.78 -0.86 -9.96
N SER A 129 0.32 -2.11 -9.84
CA SER A 129 1.20 -3.29 -9.86
C SER A 129 1.95 -3.44 -11.18
N GLY A 130 1.33 -3.22 -12.34
CA GLY A 130 2.04 -3.24 -13.62
C GLY A 130 3.18 -2.22 -13.66
N LEU A 131 2.94 -1.01 -13.14
CA LEU A 131 3.90 0.09 -13.13
C LEU A 131 4.99 -0.11 -12.05
N VAL A 132 4.63 -0.61 -10.87
CA VAL A 132 5.56 -0.92 -9.77
C VAL A 132 6.45 -2.11 -10.12
N PHE A 133 5.91 -3.19 -10.69
CA PHE A 133 6.72 -4.32 -11.17
C PHE A 133 7.63 -3.90 -12.32
N LEU A 134 7.17 -3.07 -13.26
CA LEU A 134 8.02 -2.53 -14.33
C LEU A 134 9.09 -1.57 -13.81
N LEU A 135 8.78 -0.66 -12.88
CA LEU A 135 9.77 0.26 -12.30
C LEU A 135 10.79 -0.45 -11.43
N VAL A 136 10.39 -1.47 -10.67
CA VAL A 136 11.34 -2.30 -9.91
C VAL A 136 12.19 -3.15 -10.86
N ALA A 137 11.64 -3.65 -11.96
CA ALA A 137 12.44 -4.29 -13.01
C ALA A 137 13.46 -3.30 -13.61
N GLN A 138 13.06 -2.05 -13.88
CA GLN A 138 13.98 -1.00 -14.36
C GLN A 138 15.06 -0.61 -13.33
N GLN A 139 14.76 -0.64 -12.03
CA GLN A 139 15.77 -0.40 -10.98
C GLN A 139 16.80 -1.53 -10.90
N GLN A 140 16.40 -2.78 -11.16
CA GLN A 140 17.30 -3.93 -11.24
C GLN A 140 18.32 -3.76 -12.39
N ASP A 141 17.84 -3.28 -13.55
CA ASP A 141 18.67 -3.05 -14.75
C ASP A 141 19.72 -1.92 -14.55
N MET A 142 19.41 -0.93 -13.71
CA MET A 142 20.35 0.15 -13.36
C MET A 142 21.47 -0.30 -12.42
N CYS A 143 21.21 -1.27 -11.53
CA CYS A 143 22.25 -1.86 -10.67
C CYS A 143 23.18 -2.83 -11.41
N THR A 144 22.69 -3.51 -12.47
CA THR A 144 23.50 -4.44 -13.27
C THR A 144 24.31 -3.75 -14.38
N SER A 145 23.98 -2.51 -14.73
CA SER A 145 24.63 -1.74 -15.80
C SER A 145 25.79 -0.84 -15.32
N THR A 146 26.19 -0.87 -14.04
CA THR A 146 27.50 -0.33 -13.60
C THR A 146 28.56 -1.42 -13.79
N PRO A 147 29.40 -1.39 -14.83
CA PRO A 147 30.30 -2.49 -15.14
C PRO A 147 31.70 -2.16 -14.61
N SER A 148 32.06 -2.71 -13.46
CA SER A 148 33.40 -3.26 -13.17
C SER A 148 33.53 -3.62 -11.69
N ILE A 149 34.04 -4.83 -11.40
CA ILE A 149 34.49 -5.33 -10.08
C ILE A 149 33.53 -6.23 -9.25
N ILE A 150 32.38 -6.72 -9.75
CA ILE A 150 31.77 -7.95 -9.15
C ILE A 150 31.26 -8.91 -10.24
N THR A 151 32.17 -9.38 -11.08
CA THR A 151 32.00 -10.64 -11.79
C THR A 151 32.28 -11.81 -10.82
N SER A 152 31.44 -12.86 -10.84
CA SER A 152 31.82 -14.28 -10.65
C SER A 152 31.32 -15.11 -9.45
N LEU A 153 30.72 -14.60 -8.36
CA LEU A 153 30.46 -15.49 -7.20
C LEU A 153 29.12 -15.27 -6.46
N LYS A 154 28.01 -15.65 -7.09
CA LYS A 154 27.00 -16.50 -6.39
C LYS A 154 26.10 -17.23 -7.40
N PRO A 155 26.42 -18.47 -7.78
CA PRO A 155 25.40 -19.38 -8.27
C PRO A 155 24.62 -19.88 -7.04
N SER A 156 23.29 -20.05 -7.15
CA SER A 156 22.53 -21.14 -6.49
C SER A 156 21.07 -20.77 -6.21
N LYS A 157 20.20 -21.56 -6.85
CA LYS A 157 18.91 -22.10 -6.38
C LYS A 157 17.86 -21.09 -5.91
N ASN A 158 16.80 -20.91 -6.71
CA ASN A 158 15.39 -20.95 -6.26
C ASN A 158 14.33 -20.59 -7.34
N TYR A 159 14.68 -20.58 -8.63
CA TYR A 159 13.70 -20.54 -9.73
C TYR A 159 13.13 -21.94 -10.08
N LEU A 160 12.87 -22.78 -9.08
CA LEU A 160 12.24 -24.09 -9.28
C LEU A 160 11.20 -24.34 -8.19
N PRO A 161 10.08 -23.58 -8.23
CA PRO A 161 8.79 -24.28 -8.15
C PRO A 161 7.74 -23.75 -9.15
N LEU A 162 8.13 -22.98 -10.17
CA LEU A 162 7.19 -22.37 -11.13
C LEU A 162 6.88 -23.25 -12.36
N LEU A 163 7.19 -24.55 -12.31
CA LEU A 163 6.98 -25.47 -13.44
C LEU A 163 6.20 -26.75 -13.10
N LEU A 164 5.74 -26.94 -11.87
CA LEU A 164 4.76 -27.97 -11.53
C LEU A 164 3.87 -27.48 -10.38
N VAL A 165 2.57 -27.41 -10.68
CA VAL A 165 1.41 -26.95 -9.88
C VAL A 165 1.03 -25.48 -10.08
#